data_AF-A0A7Y3HHC1-F1
#
_entry.id   AF-A0A7Y3HHC1-F1
#
_cell.length_a   1.000
_cell.length_b   1.000
_cell.length_c   1.000
_cell.angle_alpha   90.00
_cell.angle_beta   90.00
_cell.angle_gamma   90.00
#
_symmetry.space_group_name_H-M   'P 1'
#
loop_
_entity.id
_entity.type
_entity.pdbx_description
1 polymer ?
#
loop_
_entity_poly.entity_id
_entity_poly.type
_entity_poly.pdbx_seq_one_letter_code
_entity_poly.pdbx_strand_id
1 'polypeptide(L)'
;MGTGLYRPEEFRDNCGFGLIAHLKGEASQRLLATAIKSLTCMTHRGGIAADGKTGDGCGLLFSMPDTFFRGIARRDLGVDLPAVYAVGMLFLSHDEVLR
;
A
#
# COMPACT_ATOMS: atom_id res chain seq x y z
N MET A 1 -40.17 -18.51 -13.21
CA MET A 1 -39.08 -19.47 -12.94
C MET A 1 -37.84 -18.94 -13.63
N GLY A 2 -36.86 -18.45 -12.86
CA GLY A 2 -35.62 -17.92 -13.43
C GLY A 2 -34.77 -19.05 -14.00
N THR A 3 -34.68 -19.13 -15.32
CA THR A 3 -33.81 -20.08 -16.04
C THR A 3 -32.44 -19.43 -16.24
N GLY A 4 -31.54 -19.63 -15.29
CA GLY A 4 -30.14 -19.21 -15.36
C GLY A 4 -29.29 -19.97 -14.35
N LEU A 5 -28.04 -20.26 -14.68
CA LEU A 5 -27.06 -20.90 -13.77
C LEU A 5 -26.52 -19.93 -12.71
N TYR A 6 -26.81 -18.64 -12.85
CA TYR A 6 -26.35 -17.60 -11.95
C TYR A 6 -27.35 -17.38 -10.80
N ARG A 7 -26.86 -17.42 -9.58
CA ARG A 7 -27.60 -17.04 -8.37
C ARG A 7 -27.01 -15.74 -7.82
N PRO A 8 -27.80 -14.66 -7.67
CA PRO A 8 -27.30 -13.39 -7.12
C PRO A 8 -26.62 -13.54 -5.75
N GLU A 9 -27.02 -14.55 -4.97
CA GLU A 9 -26.44 -14.84 -3.65
C GLU A 9 -25.03 -15.45 -3.71
N GLU A 10 -24.54 -15.85 -4.90
CA GLU A 10 -23.19 -16.40 -5.09
C GLU A 10 -22.12 -15.32 -5.29
N PHE A 11 -22.51 -14.06 -5.51
CA PHE A 11 -21.55 -12.97 -5.66
C PHE A 11 -20.85 -12.67 -4.33
N ARG A 12 -19.52 -12.82 -4.32
CA ARG A 12 -18.65 -12.44 -3.19
C ARG A 12 -17.61 -11.44 -3.69
N ASP A 13 -17.60 -10.26 -3.08
CA ASP A 13 -16.59 -9.25 -3.35
C ASP A 13 -15.26 -9.61 -2.66
N ASN A 14 -14.18 -9.57 -3.43
CA ASN A 14 -12.91 -10.20 -3.11
C ASN A 14 -11.80 -9.18 -2.84
N CYS A 15 -12.01 -8.26 -1.89
CA CYS A 15 -10.94 -7.39 -1.40
C CYS A 15 -10.86 -7.39 0.13
N GLY A 16 -9.63 -7.44 0.66
CA GLY A 16 -9.33 -7.32 2.08
C GLY A 16 -8.87 -5.91 2.45
N PHE A 17 -9.43 -5.36 3.53
CA PHE A 17 -9.02 -4.07 4.08
C PHE A 17 -8.82 -4.21 5.59
N GLY A 18 -7.88 -3.45 6.13
CA GLY A 18 -7.62 -3.41 7.57
C GLY A 18 -6.97 -2.09 7.98
N LEU A 19 -7.17 -1.73 9.24
CA LEU A 19 -6.58 -0.56 9.87
C LEU A 19 -6.05 -0.94 11.25
N ILE A 20 -4.85 -0.47 11.56
CA ILE A 20 -4.21 -0.65 12.87
C ILE A 20 -3.66 0.73 13.27
N ALA A 21 -3.96 1.15 14.49
CA ALA A 21 -3.53 2.45 15.00
C ALA A 21 -2.92 2.29 16.40
N HIS A 22 -1.93 3.14 16.70
CA HIS A 22 -1.41 3.26 18.05
C HIS A 22 -2.29 4.25 18.82
N LEU A 23 -2.90 3.82 19.93
CA LEU A 23 -3.87 4.65 20.67
C LEU A 23 -3.28 5.98 21.17
N LYS A 24 -1.97 6.01 21.44
CA LYS A 24 -1.24 7.22 21.87
C LYS A 24 -0.60 8.02 20.73
N GLY A 25 -0.74 7.56 19.49
CA GLY A 25 -0.14 8.23 18.31
C GLY A 25 1.38 8.06 18.17
N GLU A 26 2.01 7.17 18.95
CA GLU A 26 3.45 6.91 18.86
C GLU A 26 3.81 6.10 17.59
N ALA A 27 4.86 6.53 16.89
CA ALA A 27 5.39 5.82 15.74
C ALA A 27 5.96 4.46 16.16
N SER A 28 5.62 3.39 15.42
CA SER A 28 5.98 2.04 15.81
C SER A 28 6.27 1.14 14.61
N GLN A 29 7.49 0.62 14.55
CA GLN A 29 7.88 -0.37 13.54
C GLN A 29 7.08 -1.69 13.70
N ARG A 30 6.64 -2.01 14.91
CA ARG A 30 5.75 -3.16 15.17
C ARG A 30 4.41 -3.03 14.45
N LEU A 31 3.82 -1.84 14.40
CA LEU A 31 2.57 -1.61 13.67
C LEU A 31 2.78 -1.84 12.17
N LEU A 32 3.87 -1.32 11.60
CA LEU A 32 4.22 -1.53 10.20
C LEU A 32 4.39 -3.02 9.87
N ALA A 33 5.18 -3.74 10.67
CA ALA A 33 5.40 -5.18 10.48
C ALA A 33 4.10 -5.98 10.61
N THR A 34 3.23 -5.61 11.56
CA THR A 34 1.92 -6.25 11.73
C THR A 34 1.04 -6.02 10.52
N ALA A 35 0.96 -4.78 10.00
CA ALA A 35 0.17 -4.46 8.82
C ALA A 35 0.64 -5.23 7.58
N ILE A 36 1.95 -5.34 7.35
CA ILE A 36 2.52 -6.16 6.27
C ILE A 36 2.11 -7.63 6.44
N LYS A 37 2.23 -8.18 7.65
CA LYS A 37 1.82 -9.57 7.93
C LYS A 37 0.33 -9.78 7.68
N SER A 38 -0.51 -8.84 8.09
CA SER A 38 -1.95 -8.87 7.83
C SER A 38 -2.27 -8.86 6.34
N LEU A 39 -1.58 -8.02 5.54
CA LEU A 39 -1.72 -8.03 4.07
C LEU A 39 -1.37 -9.40 3.47
N THR A 40 -0.30 -10.04 3.93
CA THR A 40 0.06 -11.41 3.49
C THR A 40 -1.01 -12.44 3.84
N CYS A 41 -1.66 -12.31 5.00
CA CYS A 41 -2.76 -13.22 5.37
C CYS A 41 -4.01 -13.04 4.50
N MET A 42 -4.15 -11.92 3.79
CA MET A 42 -5.27 -11.61 2.92
C MET A 42 -5.07 -12.07 1.46
N THR A 43 -3.92 -12.67 1.11
CA THR A 43 -3.62 -13.10 -0.27
C THR A 43 -4.64 -14.05 -0.88
N HIS A 44 -5.30 -14.89 -0.06
CA HIS A 44 -6.37 -15.78 -0.51
C HIS A 44 -7.61 -15.04 -1.07
N ARG A 45 -7.72 -13.73 -0.79
CA ARG A 45 -8.76 -12.85 -1.32
C ARG A 45 -8.27 -12.00 -2.49
N GLY A 46 -6.97 -11.96 -2.77
CA GLY A 46 -6.42 -11.20 -3.88
C GLY A 46 -6.59 -11.93 -5.21
N GLY A 47 -6.85 -11.19 -6.28
CA GLY A 47 -6.72 -11.71 -7.64
C GLY A 47 -5.27 -12.01 -7.96
N ILE A 48 -5.02 -13.18 -8.55
CA ILE A 48 -3.70 -13.59 -9.05
C ILE A 48 -3.87 -13.88 -10.54
N ALA A 49 -3.01 -13.28 -11.36
CA ALA A 49 -2.98 -13.49 -12.79
C ALA A 49 -2.55 -14.92 -13.14
N ALA A 50 -2.70 -15.29 -14.41
CA ALA A 50 -2.41 -16.64 -14.90
C ALA A 50 -0.94 -17.07 -14.72
N ASP A 51 -0.01 -16.14 -14.50
CA ASP A 51 1.39 -16.43 -14.22
C ASP A 51 1.65 -16.95 -12.78
N GLY A 52 0.62 -16.92 -11.92
CA GLY A 52 0.69 -17.33 -10.52
C GLY A 52 1.54 -16.41 -9.64
N LYS A 53 1.97 -15.24 -10.15
CA LYS A 53 2.90 -14.33 -9.47
C LYS A 53 2.36 -12.91 -9.40
N THR A 54 1.77 -12.42 -10.49
CA THR A 54 1.28 -11.05 -10.60
C THR A 54 -0.07 -10.96 -9.91
N GLY A 55 -0.18 -10.08 -8.91
CA GLY A 55 -1.44 -9.76 -8.27
C GLY A 55 -2.06 -8.49 -8.84
N ASP A 56 -3.38 -8.35 -8.73
CA ASP A 56 -4.10 -7.15 -9.22
C ASP A 56 -3.66 -5.87 -8.48
N GLY A 57 -3.30 -5.99 -7.20
CA GLY A 57 -2.71 -4.91 -6.42
C GLY A 57 -2.87 -5.08 -4.92
N CYS A 58 -1.96 -4.46 -4.17
CA CYS A 58 -2.08 -4.23 -2.73
C CYS A 58 -1.39 -2.91 -2.36
N GLY A 59 -1.71 -2.36 -1.19
CA GLY A 59 -1.15 -1.09 -0.76
C GLY A 59 -1.14 -0.95 0.77
N LEU A 60 -0.26 -0.09 1.26
CA LEU A 60 -0.14 0.24 2.67
C LEU A 60 0.06 1.76 2.82
N LEU A 61 -0.91 2.41 3.45
CA LEU A 61 -0.76 3.79 3.88
C LEU A 61 -0.29 3.81 5.34
N PHE A 62 0.76 4.58 5.61
CA PHE A 62 1.34 4.71 6.94
C PHE A 62 1.80 6.16 7.18
N SER A 63 2.09 6.50 8.44
CA SER A 63 2.52 7.84 8.82
C SER A 63 3.84 8.23 8.16
N MET A 64 4.00 9.52 7.80
CA MET A 64 5.23 10.04 7.17
C MET A 64 6.49 9.66 7.99
N PRO A 65 7.44 8.91 7.41
CA PRO A 65 8.67 8.53 8.10
C PRO A 65 9.67 9.71 8.10
N ASP A 66 9.40 10.71 8.95
CA ASP A 66 10.12 11.99 8.97
C ASP A 66 11.65 11.85 9.09
N THR A 67 12.10 11.05 10.07
CA THR A 67 13.53 10.79 10.30
C THR A 67 14.22 10.22 9.07
N PHE A 68 13.53 9.36 8.31
CA PHE A 68 14.07 8.77 7.10
C PHE A 68 14.27 9.84 6.03
N PHE A 69 13.23 10.62 5.69
CA PHE A 69 13.32 11.63 4.63
C PHE A 69 14.33 12.75 4.95
N ARG A 70 14.41 13.18 6.21
CA ARG A 70 15.45 14.13 6.65
C ARG A 70 16.87 13.56 6.47
N GLY A 71 17.05 12.27 6.78
CA GLY A 71 18.32 11.57 6.55
C GLY A 71 18.70 11.49 5.07
N ILE A 72 17.73 11.16 4.20
CA ILE A 72 17.91 11.12 2.73
C ILE A 72 18.30 12.50 2.20
N ALA A 73 17.56 13.55 2.57
CA ALA A 73 17.82 14.91 2.08
C ALA A 73 19.22 15.41 2.45
N ARG A 74 19.68 15.16 3.69
CA ARG A 74 21.04 15.52 4.10
C ARG A 74 22.10 14.74 3.32
N ARG A 75 21.91 13.42 3.17
CA ARG A 75 22.90 12.53 2.57
C ARG A 75 23.03 12.74 1.06
N ASP A 76 21.91 12.83 0.34
CA ASP A 76 21.88 12.76 -1.12
C ASP A 76 21.77 14.13 -1.77
N LEU A 77 21.18 15.11 -1.09
CA LEU A 77 20.99 16.48 -1.60
C LEU A 77 21.84 17.52 -0.85
N GLY A 78 22.44 17.17 0.29
CA GLY A 78 23.20 18.11 1.11
C GLY A 78 22.35 19.20 1.76
N VAL A 79 21.04 18.99 1.88
CA VAL A 79 20.10 20.01 2.41
C VAL A 79 19.42 19.55 3.70
N ASP A 80 19.17 20.51 4.57
CA ASP A 80 18.28 20.34 5.72
C ASP A 80 16.84 20.64 5.30
N LEU A 81 15.94 19.66 5.48
CA LEU A 81 14.52 19.89 5.22
C LEU A 81 13.94 20.91 6.23
N PRO A 82 13.07 21.83 5.77
CA PRO A 82 12.39 22.76 6.66
C PRO A 82 11.49 22.05 7.68
N ALA A 83 10.96 22.82 8.64
CA ALA A 83 10.01 22.31 9.63
C ALA A 83 8.76 21.69 8.95
N VAL A 84 8.28 22.31 7.88
CA VAL A 84 7.15 21.85 7.09
C VAL A 84 7.62 21.48 5.69
N TYR A 85 7.43 20.23 5.29
CA TYR A 85 7.68 19.74 3.95
C TYR A 85 6.66 18.66 3.58
N ALA A 86 6.62 18.28 2.31
CA ALA A 86 5.77 17.22 1.80
C ALA A 86 6.58 16.23 0.96
N VAL A 87 6.04 15.02 0.82
CA VAL A 87 6.57 14.00 -0.09
C VAL A 87 5.47 13.63 -1.07
N GLY A 88 5.79 13.65 -2.37
CA GLY A 88 4.92 13.17 -3.42
C GLY A 88 5.37 11.79 -3.91
N MET A 89 4.45 10.83 -3.95
CA MET A 89 4.67 9.56 -4.62
C MET A 89 4.01 9.63 -6.00
N LEU A 90 4.83 9.62 -7.06
CA LEU A 90 4.39 9.80 -8.45
C LEU A 90 4.72 8.54 -9.26
N PHE A 91 3.79 8.12 -10.10
CA PHE A 91 4.05 7.16 -11.17
C PHE A 91 4.24 7.93 -12.47
N LEU A 92 5.44 7.84 -13.03
CA LEU A 92 5.81 8.46 -14.30
C LEU A 92 5.93 7.39 -15.39
N SER A 93 5.80 7.80 -16.65
CA SER A 93 6.08 6.90 -17.78
C SER A 93 7.51 6.36 -17.69
N HIS A 94 7.71 5.12 -18.13
CA HIS A 94 9.05 4.56 -18.31
C HIS A 94 9.64 4.93 -19.67
N ASP A 95 8.80 5.34 -20.62
CA ASP A 95 9.21 5.84 -21.93
C ASP A 95 9.77 7.26 -21.76
N GLU A 96 11.04 7.44 -22.15
CA GLU A 96 11.75 8.72 -22.07
C GLU A 96 11.12 9.80 -22.94
N VAL A 97 10.47 9.44 -24.05
CA VAL A 97 9.80 10.41 -24.95
C VAL A 97 8.52 10.95 -24.31
N LEU A 98 7.92 10.20 -23.39
CA LEU A 98 6.70 10.55 -22.67
C LEU A 98 6.96 11.09 -21.25
N ARG A 99 8.22 11.21 -20.84
CA ARG A 99 8.65 11.85 -19.58
C ARG A 99 8.88 13.35 -19.78
#